data_AF-A0A948ISL7-F1
#
_entry.id   AF-A0A948ISL7-F1
#
_cell.length_a   1.000
_cell.length_b   1.000
_cell.length_c   1.000
_cell.angle_alpha   90.00
_cell.angle_beta   90.00
_cell.angle_gamma   90.00
#
_symmetry.space_group_name_H-M   'P 1'
#
loop_
_entity.id
_entity.type
_entity.pdbx_description
1 polymer ?
#
loop_
_entity_poly.entity_id
_entity_poly.type
_entity_poly.pdbx_seq_one_letter_code
_entity_poly.pdbx_strand_id
1 'polypeptide(L)'
;MRALALGLTAALALAASANATTYFGNRTVGTANVVFTIDTDDTLGVLTADNITDWKIAVTNNGQTAAFDANSDGARLFISGSAFTATTGGLYFNFSAPGNNYAAFVSAFRESYCVQSNGCFDSNGPEEIAVAGQFVTNFQIVPRSGEQQIAAIPEPATWALMLIGFGGAGVALRGRRKALAA
;
A
#
# COMPACT_ATOMS: atom_id res chain seq x y z
N MET A 1 -60.91 -17.98 3.75
CA MET A 1 -60.04 -17.55 2.63
C MET A 1 -58.74 -17.03 3.23
N ARG A 2 -57.69 -17.86 3.22
CA ARG A 2 -56.37 -17.56 3.81
C ARG A 2 -55.47 -16.98 2.71
N ALA A 3 -55.03 -15.74 2.87
CA ALA A 3 -54.08 -15.11 1.95
C ALA A 3 -52.66 -15.61 2.24
N LEU A 4 -52.06 -16.31 1.27
CA LEU A 4 -50.63 -16.63 1.25
C LEU A 4 -49.86 -15.34 0.90
N ALA A 5 -49.01 -14.87 1.80
CA ALA A 5 -48.00 -13.85 1.50
C ALA A 5 -46.74 -14.54 0.96
N LEU A 6 -46.49 -14.37 -0.35
CA LEU A 6 -45.26 -14.79 -1.02
C LEU A 6 -44.08 -13.95 -0.49
N GLY A 7 -43.10 -14.60 0.13
CA GLY A 7 -41.83 -13.99 0.52
C GLY A 7 -40.94 -13.76 -0.70
N LEU A 8 -40.57 -12.51 -0.95
CA LEU A 8 -39.62 -12.11 -1.97
C LEU A 8 -38.21 -12.08 -1.37
N THR A 9 -37.47 -13.18 -1.48
CA THR A 9 -36.03 -13.20 -1.17
C THR A 9 -35.24 -12.75 -2.38
N ALA A 10 -34.96 -11.44 -2.45
CA ALA A 10 -34.00 -10.90 -3.41
C ALA A 10 -32.57 -11.21 -2.94
N ALA A 11 -31.96 -12.24 -3.53
CA ALA A 11 -30.54 -12.50 -3.37
C ALA A 11 -29.74 -11.47 -4.19
N LEU A 12 -29.22 -10.42 -3.55
CA LEU A 12 -28.20 -9.56 -4.15
C LEU A 12 -26.88 -10.34 -4.22
N ALA A 13 -26.62 -10.96 -5.37
CA ALA A 13 -25.29 -11.43 -5.72
C ALA A 13 -24.44 -10.20 -6.11
N LEU A 14 -23.73 -9.62 -5.14
CA LEU A 14 -22.66 -8.67 -5.40
C LEU A 14 -21.49 -9.45 -5.97
N ALA A 15 -21.32 -9.42 -7.29
CA ALA A 15 -20.08 -9.86 -7.91
C ALA A 15 -18.96 -8.92 -7.42
N ALA A 16 -18.12 -9.41 -6.52
CA ALA A 16 -16.88 -8.73 -6.18
C ALA A 16 -15.98 -8.83 -7.41
N SER A 17 -15.82 -7.73 -8.14
CA SER A 17 -14.71 -7.62 -9.08
C SER A 17 -13.42 -7.91 -8.32
N ALA A 18 -12.52 -8.73 -8.86
CA ALA A 18 -11.14 -8.79 -8.39
C ALA A 18 -10.61 -7.35 -8.44
N ASN A 19 -10.36 -6.76 -7.28
CA ASN A 19 -10.19 -5.32 -7.15
C ASN A 19 -8.81 -5.13 -6.59
N ALA A 20 -7.88 -4.68 -7.42
CA ALA A 20 -6.49 -4.49 -7.04
C ALA A 20 -6.40 -3.76 -5.70
N THR A 21 -5.71 -4.36 -4.73
CA THR A 21 -5.50 -3.73 -3.43
C THR A 21 -4.40 -2.68 -3.58
N THR A 22 -4.78 -1.41 -3.38
CA THR A 22 -3.83 -0.30 -3.31
C THR A 22 -3.28 -0.14 -1.89
N TYR A 23 -1.98 -0.27 -1.77
CA TYR A 23 -1.23 0.01 -0.55
C TYR A 23 -0.59 1.40 -0.62
N PHE A 24 -0.64 2.13 0.48
CA PHE A 24 -0.06 3.46 0.61
C PHE A 24 1.06 3.44 1.64
N GLY A 25 2.23 3.93 1.23
CA GLY A 25 3.41 4.01 2.06
C GLY A 25 3.94 5.42 2.18
N ASN A 26 4.44 5.75 3.37
CA ASN A 26 5.25 6.94 3.61
C ASN A 26 6.42 6.55 4.51
N ARG A 27 7.64 6.77 4.04
CA ARG A 27 8.88 6.31 4.68
C ARG A 27 9.90 7.43 4.73
N THR A 28 10.64 7.49 5.83
CA THR A 28 11.81 8.37 5.97
C THR A 28 13.07 7.52 5.90
N VAL A 29 13.97 7.88 5.00
CA VAL A 29 15.22 7.19 4.68
C VAL A 29 16.37 8.17 4.82
N GLY A 30 17.11 8.11 5.92
CA GLY A 30 18.08 9.16 6.25
C GLY A 30 17.39 10.52 6.34
N THR A 31 17.78 11.48 5.51
CA THR A 31 17.11 12.78 5.35
C THR A 31 16.06 12.82 4.23
N ALA A 32 15.94 11.75 3.45
CA ALA A 32 14.96 11.65 2.37
C ALA A 32 13.60 11.17 2.88
N ASN A 33 12.54 11.53 2.15
CA ASN A 33 11.20 11.01 2.35
C ASN A 33 10.71 10.35 1.06
N VAL A 34 10.01 9.24 1.19
CA VAL A 34 9.42 8.48 0.09
C VAL A 34 7.93 8.33 0.37
N VAL A 35 7.10 8.79 -0.56
CA VAL A 35 5.66 8.52 -0.58
C VAL A 35 5.38 7.63 -1.77
N PHE A 36 4.60 6.58 -1.58
CA PHE A 36 4.33 5.65 -2.65
C PHE A 36 2.97 4.99 -2.58
N THR A 37 2.52 4.53 -3.74
CA THR A 37 1.38 3.62 -3.90
C THR A 37 1.86 2.37 -4.63
N ILE A 38 1.40 1.21 -4.18
CA ILE A 38 1.65 -0.08 -4.84
C ILE A 38 0.30 -0.78 -4.96
N ASP A 39 -0.08 -1.13 -6.18
CA ASP A 39 -1.26 -1.93 -6.47
C ASP A 39 -0.84 -3.39 -6.66
N THR A 40 -1.54 -4.31 -6.00
CA THR A 40 -1.32 -5.75 -6.18
C THR A 40 -2.53 -6.44 -6.79
N ASP A 41 -2.34 -7.68 -7.23
CA ASP A 41 -3.39 -8.58 -7.72
C ASP A 41 -4.18 -9.29 -6.60
N ASP A 42 -4.18 -8.73 -5.38
CA ASP A 42 -4.73 -9.31 -4.15
C ASP A 42 -4.00 -10.57 -3.62
N THR A 43 -2.85 -10.93 -4.20
CA THR A 43 -2.02 -12.01 -3.64
C THR A 43 -1.56 -11.66 -2.23
N LEU A 44 -1.74 -12.61 -1.30
CA LEU A 44 -1.24 -12.53 0.08
C LEU A 44 -0.06 -13.50 0.26
N GLY A 45 0.84 -13.17 1.19
CA GLY A 45 2.08 -13.91 1.40
C GLY A 45 3.24 -13.28 0.62
N VAL A 46 4.20 -14.11 0.17
CA VAL A 46 5.38 -13.64 -0.56
C VAL A 46 4.97 -13.10 -1.93
N LEU A 47 5.39 -11.87 -2.22
CA LEU A 47 5.12 -11.21 -3.49
C LEU A 47 6.27 -11.39 -4.47
N THR A 48 5.91 -11.49 -5.74
CA THR A 48 6.82 -11.41 -6.88
C THR A 48 6.49 -10.18 -7.72
N ALA A 49 7.31 -9.87 -8.73
CA ALA A 49 7.03 -8.78 -9.66
C ALA A 49 5.69 -8.95 -10.40
N ASP A 50 5.29 -10.19 -10.69
CA ASP A 50 4.03 -10.49 -11.39
C ASP A 50 2.79 -10.16 -10.54
N ASN A 51 2.93 -10.10 -9.22
CA ASN A 51 1.84 -9.75 -8.32
C ASN A 51 1.62 -8.24 -8.19
N ILE A 52 2.52 -7.41 -8.72
CA ILE A 52 2.42 -5.95 -8.69
C ILE A 52 1.83 -5.47 -10.01
N THR A 53 0.63 -4.90 -9.94
CA THR A 53 -0.15 -4.51 -11.13
C THR A 53 0.08 -3.05 -11.55
N ASP A 54 0.36 -2.17 -10.58
CA ASP A 54 0.79 -0.78 -10.80
C ASP A 54 1.56 -0.27 -9.57
N TRP A 55 2.31 0.82 -9.72
CA TRP A 55 3.01 1.48 -8.61
C TRP A 55 3.40 2.92 -8.96
N LYS A 56 3.49 3.77 -7.95
CA LYS A 56 3.94 5.17 -8.07
C LYS A 56 4.82 5.51 -6.88
N ILE A 57 5.99 6.10 -7.13
CA ILE A 57 6.93 6.52 -6.11
C ILE A 57 7.19 8.03 -6.27
N ALA A 58 7.19 8.75 -5.16
CA ALA A 58 7.70 10.11 -5.06
C ALA A 58 8.78 10.16 -3.98
N VAL A 59 10.01 10.46 -4.39
CA VAL A 59 11.15 10.63 -3.48
C VAL A 59 11.46 12.11 -3.35
N THR A 60 11.65 12.57 -2.12
CA THR A 60 12.15 13.91 -1.82
C THR A 60 13.45 13.79 -1.05
N ASN A 61 14.55 14.32 -1.61
CA ASN A 61 15.87 14.31 -0.99
C ASN A 61 16.55 15.66 -1.19
N ASN A 62 17.10 16.26 -0.13
CA ASN A 62 17.79 17.55 -0.17
C ASN A 62 16.99 18.67 -0.87
N GLY A 63 15.68 18.70 -0.65
CA GLY A 63 14.76 19.69 -1.26
C GLY A 63 14.42 19.44 -2.73
N GLN A 64 14.96 18.40 -3.36
CA GLN A 64 14.55 17.95 -4.69
C GLN A 64 13.50 16.86 -4.57
N THR A 65 12.38 17.02 -5.28
CA THR A 65 11.34 16.00 -5.38
C THR A 65 11.30 15.44 -6.80
N ALA A 66 11.31 14.12 -6.91
CA ALA A 66 11.14 13.42 -8.17
C ALA A 66 10.10 12.32 -8.00
N ALA A 67 9.22 12.18 -8.99
CA ALA A 67 8.16 11.18 -9.01
C ALA A 67 8.24 10.37 -10.28
N PHE A 68 8.01 9.06 -10.15
CA PHE A 68 8.06 8.09 -11.24
C PHE A 68 7.12 6.93 -10.93
N ASP A 69 6.65 6.26 -11.96
CA ASP A 69 5.66 5.19 -11.87
C ASP A 69 5.95 4.07 -12.88
N ALA A 70 5.12 3.03 -12.87
CA ALA A 70 5.26 1.88 -13.77
C ALA A 70 5.26 2.23 -15.26
N ASN A 71 4.75 3.41 -15.64
CA ASN A 71 4.64 3.87 -17.03
C ASN A 71 5.70 4.91 -17.42
N SER A 72 6.53 5.33 -16.46
CA SER A 72 7.61 6.30 -16.69
C SER A 72 8.71 5.69 -17.56
N ASP A 73 9.38 6.51 -18.37
CA ASP A 73 10.43 6.01 -19.29
C ASP A 73 11.59 5.36 -18.52
N GLY A 74 11.99 4.17 -18.96
CA GLY A 74 13.02 3.35 -18.32
C GLY A 74 12.65 2.84 -16.92
N ALA A 75 11.40 2.99 -16.47
CA ALA A 75 10.98 2.51 -15.15
C ALA A 75 10.91 1.00 -15.06
N ARG A 76 11.37 0.44 -13.94
CA ARG A 76 11.43 -1.01 -13.70
C ARG A 76 11.17 -1.34 -12.24
N LEU A 77 10.52 -2.47 -12.02
CA LEU A 77 10.37 -3.12 -10.73
C LEU A 77 11.25 -4.38 -10.71
N PHE A 78 12.03 -4.53 -9.65
CA PHE A 78 12.76 -5.76 -9.37
C PHE A 78 12.39 -6.26 -7.98
N ILE A 79 11.99 -7.52 -7.89
CA ILE A 79 11.74 -8.20 -6.61
C ILE A 79 12.56 -9.48 -6.61
N SER A 80 13.28 -9.73 -5.52
CA SER A 80 14.06 -10.94 -5.29
C SER A 80 13.87 -11.46 -3.88
N GLY A 81 13.91 -12.78 -3.74
CA GLY A 81 13.83 -13.47 -2.46
C GLY A 81 12.39 -13.58 -1.95
N SER A 82 12.24 -13.74 -0.63
CA SER A 82 10.95 -13.98 0.03
C SER A 82 10.61 -12.97 1.11
N ALA A 83 11.42 -11.93 1.27
CA ALA A 83 11.25 -10.95 2.33
C ALA A 83 10.10 -9.96 2.10
N PHE A 84 9.63 -9.79 0.86
CA PHE A 84 8.57 -8.85 0.52
C PHE A 84 7.22 -9.55 0.52
N THR A 85 6.33 -9.16 1.43
CA THR A 85 5.07 -9.87 1.67
C THR A 85 3.87 -8.93 1.74
N ALA A 86 2.72 -9.41 1.29
CA ALA A 86 1.42 -8.79 1.50
C ALA A 86 0.63 -9.53 2.58
N THR A 87 -0.09 -8.76 3.39
CA THR A 87 -1.12 -9.28 4.30
C THR A 87 -2.39 -8.44 4.15
N THR A 88 -3.45 -8.86 4.85
CA THR A 88 -4.67 -8.05 4.95
C THR A 88 -4.45 -6.73 5.71
N GLY A 89 -3.33 -6.57 6.41
CA GLY A 89 -2.97 -5.34 7.13
C GLY A 89 -2.09 -4.38 6.34
N GLY A 90 -1.40 -4.85 5.29
CA GLY A 90 -0.44 -4.02 4.56
C GLY A 90 0.65 -4.80 3.82
N LEU A 91 1.64 -4.06 3.32
CA LEU A 91 2.87 -4.60 2.77
C LEU A 91 3.97 -4.58 3.82
N TYR A 92 4.75 -5.66 3.87
CA TYR A 92 5.80 -5.88 4.84
C TYR A 92 7.10 -6.24 4.12
N PHE A 93 8.22 -5.86 4.73
CA PHE A 93 9.54 -6.29 4.29
C PHE A 93 10.34 -6.81 5.49
N ASN A 94 10.91 -8.01 5.38
CA ASN A 94 11.82 -8.57 6.38
C ASN A 94 13.28 -8.21 6.08
N PHE A 95 13.75 -7.13 6.68
CA PHE A 95 15.13 -6.66 6.56
C PHE A 95 16.15 -7.64 7.17
N SER A 96 15.72 -8.57 8.02
CA SER A 96 16.58 -9.61 8.59
C SER A 96 16.48 -10.95 7.87
N ALA A 97 15.80 -11.01 6.72
CA ALA A 97 15.71 -12.23 5.92
C ALA A 97 17.11 -12.67 5.42
N PRO A 98 17.46 -13.96 5.53
CA PRO A 98 18.73 -14.46 5.01
C PRO A 98 18.75 -14.44 3.47
N GLY A 99 19.94 -14.25 2.89
CA GLY A 99 20.15 -14.23 1.45
C GLY A 99 19.88 -12.87 0.80
N ASN A 100 19.73 -12.88 -0.53
CA ASN A 100 19.52 -11.68 -1.34
C ASN A 100 18.02 -11.41 -1.49
N ASN A 101 17.49 -10.57 -0.61
CA ASN A 101 16.12 -10.12 -0.67
C ASN A 101 16.06 -8.62 -0.90
N TYR A 102 15.30 -8.20 -1.89
CA TYR A 102 15.04 -6.78 -2.15
C TYR A 102 13.77 -6.57 -2.96
N ALA A 103 13.18 -5.39 -2.82
CA ALA A 103 12.20 -4.83 -3.74
C ALA A 103 12.68 -3.43 -4.15
N ALA A 104 12.97 -3.25 -5.44
CA ALA A 104 13.56 -2.05 -6.00
C ALA A 104 12.63 -1.46 -7.07
N PHE A 105 12.28 -0.20 -6.88
CA PHE A 105 11.57 0.63 -7.85
C PHE A 105 12.58 1.62 -8.40
N VAL A 106 12.80 1.58 -9.71
CA VAL A 106 13.73 2.50 -10.39
C VAL A 106 13.06 3.17 -11.56
N SER A 107 13.46 4.40 -11.85
CA SER A 107 13.24 5.03 -13.16
C SER A 107 14.39 4.65 -14.11
N ALA A 108 14.67 5.47 -15.14
CA ALA A 108 15.85 5.40 -16.01
C ALA A 108 17.22 5.58 -15.27
N PHE A 109 17.41 4.87 -14.15
CA PHE A 109 18.54 4.90 -13.23
C PHE A 109 18.88 6.32 -12.75
N ARG A 110 17.85 7.13 -12.50
CA ARG A 110 17.98 8.48 -11.94
C ARG A 110 17.41 8.47 -10.53
N GLU A 111 16.14 8.11 -10.41
CA GLU A 111 15.43 7.99 -9.16
C GLU A 111 15.28 6.52 -8.76
N SER A 112 15.27 6.27 -7.46
CA SER A 112 14.97 4.93 -6.93
C SER A 112 14.45 4.95 -5.51
N TYR A 113 13.67 3.92 -5.20
CA TYR A 113 13.37 3.52 -3.84
C TYR A 113 13.59 2.01 -3.72
N CYS A 114 14.34 1.59 -2.71
CA CYS A 114 14.68 0.20 -2.50
C CYS A 114 14.61 -0.21 -1.03
N VAL A 115 14.01 -1.36 -0.77
CA VAL A 115 14.07 -2.05 0.53
C VAL A 115 14.84 -3.34 0.35
N GLN A 116 15.82 -3.64 1.22
CA GLN A 116 16.65 -4.84 1.11
C GLN A 116 17.09 -5.43 2.43
N SER A 117 17.30 -6.75 2.43
CA SER A 117 18.26 -7.40 3.34
C SER A 117 19.66 -7.42 2.72
N ASN A 118 19.73 -7.54 1.39
CA ASN A 118 20.93 -7.44 0.54
C ASN A 118 20.52 -7.44 -0.95
N GLY A 119 21.23 -6.70 -1.81
CA GLY A 119 21.14 -6.86 -3.27
C GLY A 119 20.40 -5.76 -4.04
N CYS A 120 20.16 -4.59 -3.45
CA CYS A 120 19.83 -3.36 -4.19
C CYS A 120 21.07 -2.88 -4.98
N PHE A 121 21.35 -1.58 -4.96
CA PHE A 121 22.46 -0.95 -5.69
C PHE A 121 23.78 -0.99 -4.93
N ASP A 122 23.72 -1.31 -3.65
CA ASP A 122 24.86 -1.58 -2.80
C ASP A 122 24.73 -2.99 -2.17
N SER A 123 25.81 -3.46 -1.57
CA SER A 123 25.86 -4.76 -0.89
C SER A 123 26.11 -4.60 0.60
N ASN A 124 25.62 -3.50 1.18
CA ASN A 124 25.93 -3.08 2.56
C ASN A 124 24.98 -3.66 3.61
N GLY A 125 24.15 -4.64 3.23
CA GLY A 125 23.29 -5.38 4.14
C GLY A 125 21.88 -4.77 4.30
N PRO A 126 21.23 -4.99 5.46
CA PRO A 126 19.84 -4.63 5.69
C PRO A 126 19.57 -3.13 5.72
N GLU A 127 19.08 -2.60 4.61
CA GLU A 127 18.95 -1.16 4.43
C GLU A 127 17.71 -0.80 3.61
N GLU A 128 17.26 0.43 3.81
CA GLU A 128 16.29 1.09 2.95
C GLU A 128 17.00 2.28 2.29
N ILE A 129 16.83 2.43 0.98
CA ILE A 129 17.58 3.37 0.14
C ILE A 129 16.60 4.23 -0.66
N ALA A 130 16.83 5.54 -0.69
CA ALA A 130 16.05 6.48 -1.48
C ALA A 130 16.95 7.46 -2.25
N VAL A 131 16.60 7.71 -3.52
CA VAL A 131 17.31 8.62 -4.43
C VAL A 131 16.30 9.51 -5.14
N ALA A 132 16.49 10.83 -5.04
CA ALA A 132 15.83 11.80 -5.92
C ALA A 132 16.89 12.49 -6.78
N GLY A 133 16.76 12.44 -8.11
CA GLY A 133 17.69 13.11 -9.03
C GLY A 133 18.70 12.16 -9.68
N GLN A 134 20.01 12.41 -9.56
CA GLN A 134 21.03 11.51 -10.15
C GLN A 134 21.55 10.51 -9.12
N PHE A 135 21.58 9.24 -9.52
CA PHE A 135 21.97 8.07 -8.72
C PHE A 135 23.31 8.17 -7.99
N VAL A 136 24.24 8.99 -8.48
CA VAL A 136 25.65 8.97 -8.04
C VAL A 136 25.95 9.90 -6.86
N THR A 137 25.10 10.88 -6.59
CA THR A 137 25.43 11.95 -5.63
C THR A 137 24.37 12.18 -4.57
N ASN A 138 23.19 11.56 -4.68
CA ASN A 138 22.03 11.91 -3.85
C ASN A 138 21.30 10.69 -3.31
N PHE A 139 22.06 9.69 -2.84
CA PHE A 139 21.50 8.55 -2.11
C PHE A 139 21.35 8.88 -0.64
N GLN A 140 20.26 8.41 -0.04
CA GLN A 140 20.09 8.29 1.40
C GLN A 140 19.84 6.83 1.74
N ILE A 141 20.41 6.42 2.87
CA ILE A 141 20.37 5.04 3.34
C ILE A 141 20.00 5.07 4.82
N VAL A 142 19.15 4.16 5.25
CA VAL A 142 18.90 3.90 6.67
C VAL A 142 18.95 2.41 6.96
N PRO A 143 19.76 1.96 7.94
CA PRO A 143 19.74 0.57 8.37
C PRO A 143 18.38 0.20 8.96
N ARG A 144 17.89 -0.98 8.60
CA ARG A 144 16.63 -1.54 9.12
C ARG A 144 16.86 -2.98 9.57
N SER A 145 15.97 -3.48 10.41
CA SER A 145 16.01 -4.86 10.88
C SER A 145 14.62 -5.38 11.17
N GLY A 146 14.50 -6.71 11.20
CA GLY A 146 13.25 -7.42 11.41
C GLY A 146 12.25 -7.26 10.27
N GLU A 147 11.05 -7.78 10.51
CA GLU A 147 9.89 -7.52 9.66
C GLU A 147 9.30 -6.15 10.00
N GLN A 148 9.16 -5.30 8.99
CA GLN A 148 8.54 -3.99 9.14
C GLN A 148 7.43 -3.82 8.12
N GLN A 149 6.34 -3.20 8.55
CA GLN A 149 5.33 -2.70 7.64
C GLN A 149 5.89 -1.50 6.87
N ILE A 150 5.81 -1.56 5.54
CA ILE A 150 6.26 -0.48 4.67
C ILE A 150 5.08 0.30 4.06
N ALA A 151 3.90 -0.32 3.95
CA ALA A 151 2.68 0.33 3.48
C ALA A 151 1.43 -0.27 4.14
N ALA A 152 0.38 0.53 4.24
CA ALA A 152 -0.92 0.12 4.79
C ALA A 152 -2.01 0.20 3.72
N ILE A 153 -3.08 -0.56 3.90
CA ILE A 153 -4.30 -0.39 3.11
C ILE A 153 -5.11 0.74 3.77
N PRO A 154 -5.48 1.81 3.05
CA PRO A 154 -6.34 2.85 3.60
C PRO A 154 -7.67 2.23 3.98
N GLU A 155 -8.07 2.34 5.25
CA GLU A 155 -9.27 1.67 5.76
C GLU A 155 -10.54 2.17 5.02
N PRO A 156 -11.10 1.38 4.07
CA PRO A 156 -12.29 1.82 3.32
C PRO A 156 -13.52 1.83 4.25
N ALA A 157 -13.48 1.00 5.28
CA ALA A 157 -14.55 0.82 6.24
C ALA A 157 -14.69 1.98 7.22
N THR A 158 -13.65 2.76 7.50
CA THR A 158 -13.73 3.82 8.51
C THR A 158 -14.70 4.92 8.09
N TRP A 159 -14.75 5.23 6.79
CA TRP A 159 -15.73 6.16 6.23
C TRP A 159 -17.15 5.58 6.24
N ALA A 160 -17.29 4.31 5.84
CA ALA A 160 -18.58 3.63 5.84
C ALA A 160 -19.16 3.49 7.27
N LEU A 161 -18.35 3.10 8.24
CA LEU A 161 -18.71 3.00 9.65
C LEU A 161 -19.02 4.37 10.26
N MET A 162 -18.29 5.41 9.89
CA MET A 162 -18.58 6.78 10.29
C MET A 162 -19.94 7.25 9.75
N LEU A 163 -20.22 6.99 8.47
CA LEU A 163 -21.51 7.32 7.84
C LEU A 163 -22.67 6.54 8.45
N ILE A 164 -22.49 5.24 8.73
CA ILE A 164 -23.48 4.41 9.42
C ILE A 164 -23.69 4.93 10.85
N GLY A 165 -22.63 5.27 11.56
CA GLY A 165 -22.70 5.83 12.92
C GLY A 165 -23.47 7.15 12.96
N PHE A 166 -23.13 8.10 12.09
CA PHE A 166 -23.83 9.38 12.02
C PHE A 166 -25.25 9.25 11.46
N GLY A 167 -25.46 8.40 10.46
CA GLY A 167 -26.78 8.08 9.92
C GLY A 167 -27.68 7.48 10.99
N GLY A 168 -27.19 6.51 11.75
CA GLY A 168 -27.89 5.86 12.86
C GLY A 168 -28.26 6.85 13.97
N ALA A 169 -27.31 7.69 14.39
CA ALA A 169 -27.57 8.74 15.39
C ALA A 169 -28.64 9.74 14.91
N GLY A 170 -28.58 10.16 13.64
CA GLY A 170 -29.57 11.06 13.03
C GLY A 170 -30.99 10.46 13.02
N VAL A 171 -31.11 9.17 12.67
CA VAL A 171 -32.40 8.46 12.69
C VAL A 171 -32.97 8.36 14.11
N ALA A 172 -32.13 8.02 15.10
CA ALA A 172 -32.55 7.91 16.50
C ALA A 172 -33.08 9.25 17.06
N LEU A 173 -32.39 10.36 16.77
CA LEU A 173 -32.83 11.70 17.19
C LEU A 173 -34.16 12.11 16.52
N ARG A 174 -34.35 11.75 15.24
CA ARG A 174 -35.60 12.02 14.53
C ARG A 174 -36.77 11.19 15.09
N GLY A 175 -36.52 9.96 15.51
CA GLY A 175 -37.52 9.11 16.18
C GLY A 175 -38.02 9.71 17.49
N ARG A 176 -37.12 10.23 18.33
CA ARG A 176 -37.49 10.86 19.62
C ARG A 176 -38.37 12.10 19.46
N ARG A 177 -38.15 12.92 18.43
CA ARG A 177 -39.00 14.09 18.16
C ARG A 177 -40.45 13.71 17.82
N LYS A 178 -40.66 12.58 17.13
CA LYS A 178 -42.01 12.09 16.84
C LYS A 178 -42.71 11.56 18.09
N ALA A 179 -41.97 10.90 18.99
CA ALA A 179 -42.52 10.38 20.24
C ALA A 179 -42.91 11.47 21.25
N LEU A 180 -42.28 12.66 21.18
CA LEU A 180 -42.59 13.81 22.05
C LEU A 180 -43.69 14.73 21.49
N ALA A 181 -44.07 14.55 20.23
CA ALA A 181 -45.10 15.36 19.55
C ALA A 181 -46.47 14.66 19.49
N ALA A 182 -46.58 13.46 20.06
CA ALA A 182 -47.82 12.69 20.22
C ALA A 182 -48.21 12.68 21.71
#